data_AF-A0A954JUE2-F1
#
_entry.id   AF-A0A954JUE2-F1
#
_cell.length_a   1.000
_cell.length_b   1.000
_cell.length_c   1.000
_cell.angle_alpha   90.00
_cell.angle_beta   90.00
_cell.angle_gamma   90.00
#
_symmetry.space_group_name_H-M   'P 1'
#
loop_
_entity.id
_entity.type
_entity.pdbx_description
1 polymer ?
#
loop_
_entity_poly.entity_id
_entity_poly.type
_entity_poly.pdbx_seq_one_letter_code
_entity_poly.pdbx_strand_id
1 'polypeptide(L)'
;MTSENLQGPDYSPTQIESIKSVGGGSLVTEIDDEVQEFQKQFDAETLQFETDFQWQEFILAAGAICVWFILFTGGTLIGTAKYISALIGESSNIGLFESSLYVLFFWTITNIGLISLVSSILGAFSQRVRFVNKLYENASVTVPQHLPTIEINNGERKEAFSVHYSSAAMRGFGVYVLVLSGLLVLATDVLINPSQSQYVRLAGMVSVISFYAGYEPEMLGGLLMRVKGLLSIKS
;
A
#
# COMPACT_ATOMS: atom_id res chain seq x y z
N MET A 1 -33.45 -13.59 -31.62
CA MET A 1 -32.01 -13.83 -31.39
C MET A 1 -31.87 -15.30 -31.06
N THR A 2 -31.50 -16.07 -32.07
CA THR A 2 -31.43 -17.54 -32.10
C THR A 2 -30.05 -17.99 -31.63
N SER A 3 -30.00 -18.81 -30.59
CA SER A 3 -28.80 -19.49 -30.11
C SER A 3 -28.45 -20.66 -31.04
N GLU A 4 -27.44 -20.47 -31.88
CA GLU A 4 -26.83 -21.54 -32.67
C GLU A 4 -26.04 -22.48 -31.76
N ASN A 5 -26.44 -23.76 -31.80
CA ASN A 5 -25.89 -24.86 -31.03
C ASN A 5 -24.78 -25.51 -31.88
N LEU A 6 -23.51 -25.15 -31.63
CA LEU A 6 -22.35 -25.72 -32.31
C LEU A 6 -21.99 -27.07 -31.68
N GLN A 7 -22.60 -28.14 -32.20
CA GLN A 7 -22.14 -29.51 -31.98
C GLN A 7 -20.82 -29.72 -32.74
N GLY A 8 -19.72 -29.85 -31.99
CA GLY A 8 -18.42 -30.24 -32.53
C GLY A 8 -18.42 -31.66 -33.09
N PRO A 9 -17.48 -31.99 -34.00
CA PRO A 9 -17.40 -33.30 -34.63
C PRO A 9 -17.18 -34.42 -33.59
N ASP A 10 -18.03 -35.43 -33.67
CA ASP A 10 -18.07 -36.60 -32.80
C ASP A 10 -16.97 -37.58 -33.23
N TYR A 11 -15.81 -37.54 -32.55
CA TYR A 11 -14.70 -38.44 -32.84
C TYR A 11 -14.90 -39.79 -32.14
N SER A 12 -14.90 -40.87 -32.94
CA SER A 12 -14.98 -42.25 -32.45
C SER A 12 -13.76 -42.62 -31.57
N PRO A 13 -13.95 -43.24 -30.39
CA PRO A 13 -12.88 -43.61 -29.45
C PRO A 13 -11.74 -44.44 -30.08
N THR A 14 -12.04 -45.19 -31.13
CA THR A 14 -11.10 -46.09 -31.83
C THR A 14 -10.09 -45.38 -32.73
N GLN A 15 -10.29 -44.12 -33.11
CA GLN A 15 -9.30 -43.39 -33.93
C GLN A 15 -8.16 -42.77 -33.09
N ILE A 16 -8.35 -42.64 -31.78
CA ILE A 16 -7.33 -42.07 -30.87
C ILE A 16 -6.27 -43.11 -30.51
N GLU A 17 -6.60 -44.40 -30.53
CA GLU A 17 -5.68 -45.47 -30.13
C GLU A 17 -4.64 -45.84 -31.21
N SER A 18 -4.90 -45.61 -32.50
CA SER A 18 -3.96 -46.00 -33.56
C SER A 18 -2.79 -45.04 -33.75
N ILE A 19 -2.85 -43.83 -33.17
CA ILE A 19 -1.76 -42.84 -33.22
C ILE A 19 -0.71 -43.11 -32.13
N LYS A 20 -1.04 -43.89 -31.08
CA LYS A 20 -0.13 -44.14 -29.95
C LYS A 20 0.90 -45.27 -30.16
N SER A 21 0.76 -46.12 -31.18
CA SER A 21 1.54 -47.38 -31.23
C SER A 21 2.73 -47.40 -32.20
N VAL A 22 2.99 -46.34 -32.97
CA VAL A 22 4.06 -46.34 -33.97
C VAL A 22 5.20 -45.39 -33.54
N GLY A 23 6.07 -45.87 -32.65
CA GLY A 23 7.47 -45.44 -32.60
C GLY A 23 7.85 -44.21 -31.73
N GLY A 24 7.36 -44.09 -30.49
CA GLY A 24 7.60 -42.90 -29.64
C GLY A 24 8.37 -43.10 -28.32
N GLY A 25 8.87 -44.30 -28.00
CA GLY A 25 9.34 -44.61 -26.63
C GLY A 25 10.60 -43.87 -26.15
N SER A 26 11.48 -43.42 -27.05
CA SER A 26 12.73 -42.73 -26.69
C SER A 26 12.65 -41.21 -26.81
N LEU A 27 11.76 -40.71 -27.68
CA LEU A 27 11.61 -39.28 -27.97
C LEU A 27 10.66 -38.60 -26.97
N VAL A 28 9.70 -39.35 -26.42
CA VAL A 28 8.77 -38.84 -25.39
C VAL A 28 9.50 -38.61 -24.06
N THR A 29 10.44 -39.49 -23.68
CA THR A 29 11.24 -39.30 -22.46
C THR A 29 12.20 -38.11 -22.55
N GLU A 30 12.77 -37.86 -23.73
CA GLU A 30 13.71 -36.74 -23.93
C GLU A 30 12.98 -35.38 -23.91
N ILE A 31 11.76 -35.32 -24.45
CA ILE A 31 10.90 -34.13 -24.37
C ILE A 31 10.44 -33.86 -22.93
N ASP A 32 10.10 -34.91 -22.17
CA ASP A 32 9.67 -34.75 -20.77
C ASP A 32 10.81 -34.23 -19.87
N ASP A 33 12.05 -34.64 -20.12
CA ASP A 33 13.22 -34.19 -19.36
C ASP A 33 13.58 -32.71 -19.67
N GLU A 34 13.56 -32.29 -20.93
CA GLU A 34 13.77 -30.87 -21.31
C GLU A 34 12.67 -29.96 -20.73
N VAL A 35 11.41 -30.40 -20.76
CA VAL A 35 10.30 -29.64 -20.18
C VAL A 35 10.47 -29.51 -18.67
N GLN A 36 10.90 -30.55 -17.96
CA GLN A 36 11.16 -30.47 -16.52
C GLN A 36 12.35 -29.57 -16.16
N GLU A 37 13.40 -29.58 -16.97
CA GLU A 37 14.58 -28.73 -16.74
C GLU A 37 14.22 -27.25 -17.00
N PHE A 38 13.47 -26.96 -18.06
CA PHE A 38 12.96 -25.63 -18.33
C PHE A 38 12.00 -25.14 -17.23
N GLN A 39 11.12 -26.02 -16.73
CA GLN A 39 10.22 -25.72 -15.61
C GLN A 39 11.00 -25.37 -14.35
N LYS A 40 12.03 -26.15 -14.00
CA LYS A 40 12.90 -25.87 -12.84
C LYS A 40 13.66 -24.55 -12.97
N GLN A 41 14.17 -24.26 -14.16
CA GLN A 41 14.93 -23.04 -14.41
C GLN A 41 14.03 -21.80 -14.33
N PHE A 42 12.82 -21.90 -14.89
CA PHE A 42 11.79 -20.87 -14.82
C PHE A 42 11.30 -20.64 -13.38
N ASP A 43 11.03 -21.71 -12.62
CA ASP A 43 10.62 -21.62 -11.22
C ASP A 43 11.72 -20.94 -10.38
N ALA A 44 12.99 -21.26 -10.63
CA ALA A 44 14.12 -20.67 -9.92
C ALA A 44 14.31 -19.17 -10.22
N GLU A 45 14.19 -18.75 -11.48
CA GLU A 45 14.27 -17.33 -11.88
C GLU A 45 13.09 -16.52 -11.34
N THR A 46 11.89 -17.09 -11.38
CA THR A 46 10.68 -16.45 -10.85
C THR A 46 10.80 -16.25 -9.33
N LEU A 47 11.31 -17.26 -8.61
CA LEU A 47 11.58 -17.18 -7.16
C LEU A 47 12.64 -16.14 -6.81
N GLN A 48 13.76 -16.10 -7.53
CA GLN A 48 14.82 -15.14 -7.28
C GLN A 48 14.35 -13.70 -7.50
N PHE A 49 13.62 -13.46 -8.59
CA PHE A 49 13.05 -12.15 -8.89
C PHE A 49 12.04 -11.69 -7.83
N GLU A 50 11.24 -12.61 -7.30
CA GLU A 50 10.26 -12.32 -6.25
C GLU A 50 10.93 -12.01 -4.90
N THR A 51 12.05 -12.67 -4.57
CA THR A 51 12.82 -12.38 -3.34
C THR A 51 13.49 -11.00 -3.30
N ASP A 52 14.06 -10.52 -4.41
CA ASP A 52 14.75 -9.21 -4.42
C ASP A 52 13.78 -8.05 -4.22
N PHE A 53 12.55 -8.20 -4.69
CA PHE A 53 11.51 -7.18 -4.56
C PHE A 53 10.95 -7.06 -3.14
N GLN A 54 10.87 -8.18 -2.40
CA GLN A 54 10.44 -8.18 -1.00
C GLN A 54 11.37 -7.34 -0.09
N TRP A 55 12.67 -7.32 -0.39
CA TRP A 55 13.64 -6.56 0.42
C TRP A 55 13.48 -5.05 0.29
N GLN A 56 13.19 -4.53 -0.90
CA GLN A 56 12.97 -3.09 -1.11
C GLN A 56 11.75 -2.60 -0.34
N GLU A 57 10.67 -3.38 -0.35
CA GLU A 57 9.46 -3.08 0.40
C GLU A 57 9.68 -3.14 1.90
N PHE A 58 10.42 -4.14 2.36
CA PHE A 58 10.80 -4.26 3.76
C PHE A 58 11.61 -3.05 4.22
N ILE A 59 12.61 -2.62 3.43
CA ILE A 59 13.42 -1.44 3.73
C ILE A 59 12.55 -0.18 3.73
N LEU A 60 11.63 -0.02 2.78
CA LEU A 60 10.74 1.14 2.74
C LEU A 60 9.79 1.16 3.95
N ALA A 61 9.22 0.00 4.32
CA ALA A 61 8.36 -0.14 5.48
C ALA A 61 9.11 0.15 6.79
N ALA A 62 10.31 -0.41 6.96
CA ALA A 62 11.18 -0.14 8.10
C ALA A 62 11.56 1.35 8.17
N GLY A 63 11.91 1.95 7.03
CA GLY A 63 12.18 3.39 6.92
C GLY A 63 10.97 4.23 7.31
N ALA A 64 9.78 3.87 6.84
CA ALA A 64 8.54 4.57 7.20
C ALA A 64 8.22 4.45 8.70
N ILE A 65 8.46 3.30 9.34
CA ILE A 65 8.33 3.13 10.80
C ILE A 65 9.32 4.05 11.54
N CYS A 66 10.59 4.08 11.12
CA CYS A 66 11.60 4.96 11.71
C CYS A 66 11.22 6.44 11.58
N VAL A 67 10.79 6.87 10.39
CA VAL A 67 10.30 8.23 10.14
C VAL A 67 9.10 8.56 11.02
N TRP A 68 8.17 7.61 11.18
CA TRP A 68 7.02 7.77 12.06
C TRP A 68 7.45 8.04 13.51
N PHE A 69 8.38 7.25 14.06
CA PHE A 69 8.89 7.44 15.42
C PHE A 69 9.63 8.77 15.59
N ILE A 70 10.42 9.18 14.59
CA ILE A 70 11.13 10.46 14.60
C ILE A 70 10.13 11.62 14.62
N LEU A 71 9.10 11.59 13.78
CA LEU A 71 8.07 12.62 13.73
C LEU A 71 7.26 12.68 15.03
N PHE A 72 6.84 11.52 15.54
CA PHE A 72 6.01 11.42 16.75
C PHE A 72 6.79 11.88 18.00
N THR A 73 8.03 11.40 18.16
CA THR A 73 8.88 11.77 19.29
C THR A 73 9.34 13.22 19.17
N GLY A 74 9.72 13.66 17.97
CA GLY A 74 10.13 15.04 17.72
C GLY A 74 9.00 16.03 17.97
N GLY A 75 7.77 15.75 17.53
CA GLY A 75 6.60 16.59 17.84
C GLY A 75 6.22 16.61 19.33
N THR A 76 6.62 15.58 20.09
CA THR A 76 6.42 15.53 21.55
C THR A 76 7.48 16.33 22.31
N LEU A 77 8.74 16.26 21.88
CA LEU A 77 9.89 16.77 22.64
C LEU A 77 10.34 18.18 22.21
N ILE A 78 10.16 18.53 20.94
CA ILE A 78 10.70 19.77 20.37
C ILE A 78 9.65 20.88 20.46
N GLY A 79 9.87 21.85 21.35
CA GLY A 79 9.05 23.05 21.41
C GLY A 79 9.34 23.98 20.22
N THR A 80 8.34 24.22 19.36
CA THR A 80 8.54 25.02 18.13
C THR A 80 8.48 26.53 18.32
N ALA A 81 8.12 27.02 19.52
CA ALA A 81 7.90 28.44 19.79
C ALA A 81 9.10 29.33 19.40
N LYS A 82 10.33 28.89 19.72
CA LYS A 82 11.56 29.63 19.40
C LYS A 82 11.78 29.79 17.89
N TYR A 83 11.48 28.76 17.12
CA TYR A 83 11.64 28.76 15.67
C TYR A 83 10.54 29.60 14.99
N ILE A 84 9.34 29.64 15.57
CA ILE A 84 8.26 30.51 15.09
C ILE A 84 8.63 31.99 15.29
N SER A 85 9.09 32.38 16.49
CA SER A 85 9.58 33.74 16.74
C SER A 85 10.72 34.15 15.80
N ALA A 86 11.65 33.23 15.52
CA ALA A 86 12.73 33.46 14.56
C ALA A 86 12.21 33.77 13.14
N LEU A 87 11.13 33.11 12.70
CA LEU A 87 10.51 33.34 11.39
C LEU A 87 9.72 34.65 11.31
N ILE A 88 9.18 35.13 12.43
CA ILE A 88 8.45 36.40 12.52
C ILE A 88 9.43 37.60 12.54
N GLY A 89 10.74 37.35 12.68
CA GLY A 89 11.77 38.39 12.68
C GLY A 89 12.12 38.92 14.07
N GLU A 90 11.68 38.25 15.13
CA GLU A 90 12.16 38.54 16.47
C GLU A 90 13.61 38.01 16.60
N SER A 91 14.51 38.88 17.04
CA SER A 91 15.97 38.71 17.03
C SER A 91 16.43 37.36 17.58
N SER A 92 16.66 36.39 16.69
CA SER A 92 17.23 35.10 17.02
C SER A 92 18.48 34.86 16.16
N ASN A 93 19.50 34.24 16.74
CA ASN A 93 20.70 33.82 16.01
C ASN A 93 20.47 32.55 15.17
N ILE A 94 19.23 32.07 15.05
CA ILE A 94 18.89 30.84 14.33
C ILE A 94 18.65 31.17 12.86
N GLY A 95 19.18 30.35 11.95
CA GLY A 95 18.94 30.53 10.52
C GLY A 95 17.46 30.38 10.15
N LEU A 96 16.99 31.20 9.19
CA LEU A 96 15.61 31.12 8.68
C LEU A 96 15.30 29.73 8.09
N PHE A 97 16.26 29.14 7.37
CA PHE A 97 16.11 27.82 6.76
C PHE A 97 15.93 26.72 7.81
N GLU A 98 16.79 26.73 8.85
CA GLU A 98 16.71 25.79 9.96
C GLU A 98 15.35 25.92 10.68
N SER A 99 14.96 27.16 11.01
CA SER A 99 13.68 27.43 11.66
C SER A 99 12.48 26.95 10.83
N SER A 100 12.55 27.13 9.51
CA SER A 100 11.52 26.66 8.58
C SER A 100 11.39 25.13 8.58
N LEU A 101 12.51 24.41 8.60
CA LEU A 101 12.50 22.95 8.67
C LEU A 101 11.92 22.44 10.00
N TYR A 102 12.34 23.02 11.14
CA TYR A 102 11.81 22.63 12.44
C TYR A 102 10.29 22.88 12.54
N VAL A 103 9.82 24.03 12.06
CA VAL A 103 8.37 24.32 12.02
C VAL A 103 7.66 23.36 11.08
N LEU A 104 8.18 23.11 9.88
CA LEU A 104 7.56 22.19 8.92
C LEU A 104 7.39 20.78 9.49
N PHE A 105 8.42 20.24 10.13
CA PHE A 105 8.42 18.85 10.60
C PHE A 105 7.82 18.64 11.99
N PHE A 106 7.93 19.62 12.90
CA PHE A 106 7.60 19.43 14.32
C PHE A 106 6.54 20.39 14.85
N TRP A 107 6.06 21.36 14.07
CA TRP A 107 4.91 22.14 14.50
C TRP A 107 3.66 21.25 14.50
N THR A 108 2.87 21.30 15.57
CA THR A 108 1.73 20.41 15.83
C THR A 108 0.89 20.13 14.59
N ILE A 109 0.46 21.17 13.89
CA ILE A 109 -0.46 21.05 12.76
C ILE A 109 0.18 20.29 11.60
N THR A 110 1.36 20.71 11.15
CA THR A 110 2.06 20.08 10.02
C THR A 110 2.57 18.69 10.39
N ASN A 111 3.07 18.51 11.60
CA ASN A 111 3.55 17.24 12.12
C ASN A 111 2.45 16.17 12.15
N ILE A 112 1.24 16.50 12.64
CA ILE A 112 0.08 15.59 12.58
C ILE A 112 -0.24 15.22 11.13
N GLY A 113 -0.16 16.18 10.20
CA GLY A 113 -0.33 15.93 8.77
C GLY A 113 0.69 14.91 8.25
N LEU A 114 1.98 15.09 8.56
CA LEU A 114 3.04 14.18 8.13
C LEU A 114 2.89 12.78 8.75
N ILE A 115 2.60 12.70 10.06
CA ILE A 115 2.32 11.42 10.73
C ILE A 115 1.15 10.70 10.05
N SER A 116 0.10 11.43 9.69
CA SER A 116 -1.06 10.88 8.99
C SER A 116 -0.68 10.24 7.64
N LEU A 117 0.15 10.93 6.84
CA LEU A 117 0.65 10.42 5.56
C LEU A 117 1.45 9.14 5.75
N VAL A 118 2.44 9.17 6.63
CA VAL A 118 3.34 8.03 6.88
C VAL A 118 2.58 6.83 7.44
N SER A 119 1.64 7.08 8.36
CA SER A 119 0.78 6.02 8.93
C SER A 119 -0.05 5.34 7.85
N SER A 120 -0.61 6.10 6.90
CA SER A 120 -1.39 5.55 5.81
C SER A 120 -0.56 4.72 4.83
N ILE A 121 0.67 5.14 4.54
CA ILE A 121 1.63 4.35 3.76
C ILE A 121 1.93 3.02 4.47
N LEU A 122 2.16 3.03 5.78
CA LEU A 122 2.36 1.81 6.58
C LEU A 122 1.13 0.88 6.55
N GLY A 123 -0.07 1.44 6.53
CA GLY A 123 -1.31 0.71 6.34
C GLY A 123 -1.34 -0.03 5.00
N ALA A 124 -0.98 0.65 3.91
CA ALA A 124 -0.91 0.05 2.57
C ALA A 124 0.13 -1.07 2.50
N PHE A 125 1.29 -0.92 3.15
CA PHE A 125 2.27 -2.01 3.28
C PHE A 125 1.66 -3.24 3.96
N SER A 126 0.98 -3.03 5.09
CA SER A 126 0.37 -4.11 5.85
C SER A 126 -0.73 -4.83 5.05
N GLN A 127 -1.51 -4.08 4.27
CA GLN A 127 -2.53 -4.64 3.38
C GLN A 127 -1.90 -5.54 2.31
N ARG A 128 -0.81 -5.06 1.69
CA ARG A 128 -0.14 -5.76 0.61
C ARG A 128 0.49 -7.08 1.07
N VAL A 129 1.17 -7.08 2.23
CA VAL A 129 1.71 -8.31 2.83
C VAL A 129 0.60 -9.34 3.05
N ARG A 130 -0.60 -8.91 3.48
CA ARG A 130 -1.75 -9.82 3.63
C ARG A 130 -2.22 -10.41 2.30
N PHE A 131 -2.25 -9.62 1.22
CA PHE A 131 -2.66 -10.12 -0.10
C PHE A 131 -1.67 -11.14 -0.66
N VAL A 132 -0.37 -10.87 -0.55
CA VAL A 132 0.69 -11.79 -0.99
C VAL A 132 0.56 -13.12 -0.26
N ASN A 133 0.40 -13.11 1.06
CA ASN A 133 0.23 -14.34 1.85
C ASN A 133 -1.02 -15.16 1.43
N LYS A 134 -2.14 -14.49 1.13
CA LYS A 134 -3.36 -15.17 0.65
C LYS A 134 -3.19 -15.82 -0.73
N LEU A 135 -2.38 -15.22 -1.60
CA LEU A 135 -2.10 -15.79 -2.92
C LEU A 135 -1.26 -17.06 -2.78
N TYR A 136 -0.23 -17.07 -1.94
CA TYR A 136 0.57 -18.26 -1.66
C TYR A 136 -0.26 -19.40 -1.04
N GLU A 137 -1.14 -19.08 -0.10
CA GLU A 137 -2.01 -20.08 0.53
C GLU A 137 -2.92 -20.76 -0.51
N ASN A 138 -3.54 -19.99 -1.40
CA ASN A 138 -4.44 -20.54 -2.42
C ASN A 138 -3.71 -21.24 -3.57
N ALA A 139 -2.51 -20.76 -3.96
CA ALA A 139 -1.71 -21.37 -5.01
C ALA A 139 -1.23 -22.78 -4.62
N SER A 140 -1.05 -23.04 -3.32
CA SER A 140 -0.69 -24.38 -2.83
C SER A 140 -1.81 -25.42 -2.97
N VAL A 141 -3.04 -25.00 -3.30
CA VAL A 141 -4.22 -25.87 -3.30
C VAL A 141 -4.68 -26.27 -4.71
N THR A 142 -4.45 -25.46 -5.75
CA THR A 142 -4.88 -25.81 -7.11
C THR A 142 -4.10 -25.03 -8.17
N VAL A 143 -3.24 -25.68 -8.96
CA VAL A 143 -2.61 -25.05 -10.14
C VAL A 143 -3.19 -25.62 -11.43
N PRO A 144 -4.05 -24.89 -12.15
CA PRO A 144 -4.32 -25.14 -13.56
C PRO A 144 -3.13 -24.61 -14.40
N GLN A 145 -2.45 -25.49 -15.12
CA GLN A 145 -1.17 -25.26 -15.81
C GLN A 145 -1.18 -24.30 -17.02
N HIS A 146 -2.26 -23.59 -17.34
CA HIS A 146 -2.40 -22.90 -18.64
C HIS A 146 -2.89 -21.45 -18.56
N LEU A 147 -2.39 -20.64 -17.61
CA LEU A 147 -2.54 -19.18 -17.75
C LEU A 147 -1.38 -18.60 -18.58
N PRO A 148 -1.67 -17.76 -19.59
CA PRO A 148 -0.65 -17.06 -20.35
C PRO A 148 0.13 -16.12 -19.42
N THR A 149 1.45 -16.29 -19.40
CA THR A 149 2.39 -15.44 -18.69
C THR A 149 2.33 -14.03 -19.30
N ILE A 150 1.63 -13.12 -18.63
CA ILE A 150 1.69 -11.70 -18.99
C ILE A 150 3.06 -11.21 -18.52
N GLU A 151 4.01 -11.08 -19.45
CA GLU A 151 5.28 -10.40 -19.19
C GLU A 151 5.00 -8.92 -18.90
N ILE A 152 4.80 -8.57 -17.64
CA ILE A 152 4.64 -7.17 -17.23
C ILE A 152 6.00 -6.49 -17.36
N ASN A 153 6.11 -5.48 -18.21
CA ASN A 153 7.34 -4.71 -18.36
C ASN A 153 7.72 -4.04 -17.01
N ASN A 154 9.02 -3.99 -16.70
CA ASN A 154 9.53 -3.36 -15.48
C ASN A 154 9.09 -1.89 -15.30
N GLY A 155 8.80 -1.19 -16.41
CA GLY A 155 8.25 0.17 -16.39
C GLY A 155 6.86 0.26 -15.77
N GLU A 156 5.92 -0.57 -16.24
CA GLU A 156 4.52 -0.59 -15.79
C GLU A 156 4.40 -0.97 -14.31
N ARG A 157 5.32 -1.83 -13.81
CA ARG A 157 5.36 -2.21 -12.38
C ARG A 157 5.73 -1.05 -11.46
N LYS A 158 6.71 -0.23 -11.85
CA LYS A 158 7.12 0.95 -11.06
C LYS A 158 6.00 1.98 -10.98
N GLU A 159 5.25 2.14 -12.06
CA GLU A 159 4.08 3.02 -12.10
C GLU A 159 2.97 2.51 -11.19
N ALA A 160 2.63 1.21 -11.27
CA ALA A 160 1.63 0.60 -10.39
C ALA A 160 2.00 0.73 -8.90
N PHE A 161 3.27 0.53 -8.56
CA PHE A 161 3.78 0.72 -7.21
C PHE A 161 3.60 2.18 -6.74
N SER A 162 4.08 3.15 -7.53
CA SER A 162 3.98 4.58 -7.18
C SER A 162 2.53 5.02 -7.01
N VAL A 163 1.64 4.61 -7.91
CA VAL A 163 0.21 4.91 -7.84
C VAL A 163 -0.41 4.33 -6.58
N HIS A 164 -0.07 3.09 -6.22
CA HIS A 164 -0.60 2.43 -5.03
C HIS A 164 -0.27 3.21 -3.74
N TYR A 165 1.01 3.51 -3.49
CA TYR A 165 1.42 4.23 -2.27
C TYR A 165 1.04 5.72 -2.29
N SER A 166 1.04 6.36 -3.47
CA SER A 166 0.55 7.73 -3.59
C SER A 166 -0.94 7.82 -3.25
N SER A 167 -1.75 6.85 -3.69
CA SER A 167 -3.16 6.78 -3.31
C SER A 167 -3.34 6.60 -1.80
N ALA A 168 -2.49 5.80 -1.16
CA ALA A 168 -2.51 5.61 0.30
C ALA A 168 -2.15 6.90 1.03
N ALA A 169 -1.09 7.58 0.61
CA ALA A 169 -0.71 8.88 1.16
C ALA A 169 -1.85 9.90 1.04
N MET A 170 -2.55 9.96 -0.11
CA MET A 170 -3.71 10.84 -0.28
C MET A 170 -4.88 10.50 0.64
N ARG A 171 -5.13 9.21 0.93
CA ARG A 171 -6.13 8.80 1.94
C ARG A 171 -5.73 9.30 3.33
N GLY A 172 -4.47 9.13 3.72
CA GLY A 172 -3.93 9.69 4.97
C GLY A 172 -4.05 11.22 5.04
N PHE A 173 -3.79 11.92 3.94
CA PHE A 173 -4.00 13.37 3.85
C PHE A 173 -5.48 13.74 4.06
N GLY A 174 -6.40 12.98 3.47
CA GLY A 174 -7.84 13.16 3.65
C GLY A 174 -8.26 13.03 5.12
N VAL A 175 -7.73 12.04 5.85
CA VAL A 175 -7.97 11.90 7.30
C VAL A 175 -7.45 13.11 8.06
N TYR A 176 -6.25 13.59 7.75
CA TYR A 176 -5.69 14.79 8.37
C TYR A 176 -6.59 16.01 8.17
N VAL A 177 -7.03 16.29 6.94
CA VAL A 177 -7.91 17.44 6.64
C VAL A 177 -9.24 17.31 7.38
N LEU A 178 -9.82 16.11 7.44
CA LEU A 178 -11.08 15.87 8.15
C LEU A 178 -10.92 16.14 9.65
N VAL A 179 -9.87 15.60 10.27
CA VAL A 179 -9.60 15.81 11.70
C VAL A 179 -9.30 17.27 11.99
N LEU A 180 -8.46 17.92 11.18
CA LEU A 180 -8.13 19.34 11.34
C LEU A 180 -9.38 20.21 11.22
N SER A 181 -10.27 19.91 10.26
CA SER A 181 -11.54 20.63 10.10
C SER A 181 -12.41 20.50 11.35
N GLY A 182 -12.49 19.30 11.93
CA GLY A 182 -13.22 19.08 13.19
C GLY A 182 -12.60 19.83 14.37
N LEU A 183 -11.27 19.81 14.49
CA LEU A 183 -10.56 20.49 15.58
C LEU A 183 -10.67 22.02 15.49
N LEU A 184 -10.63 22.59 14.29
CA LEU A 184 -10.82 24.03 14.10
C LEU A 184 -12.20 24.51 14.53
N VAL A 185 -13.22 23.65 14.43
CA VAL A 185 -14.59 23.95 14.89
C VAL A 185 -14.74 23.77 16.40
N LEU A 186 -14.08 22.77 16.98
CA LEU A 186 -14.30 22.38 18.38
C LEU A 186 -13.34 23.03 19.38
N ALA A 187 -12.06 23.20 19.03
CA ALA A 187 -11.02 23.58 19.97
C ALA A 187 -9.74 24.12 19.29
N THR A 188 -9.75 25.40 18.92
CA THR A 188 -8.58 26.09 18.33
C THR A 188 -7.38 26.14 19.26
N ASP A 189 -7.59 26.27 20.57
CA ASP A 189 -6.50 26.38 21.56
C ASP A 189 -5.65 25.12 21.63
N VAL A 190 -6.25 23.95 21.40
CA VAL A 190 -5.55 22.65 21.39
C VAL A 190 -4.56 22.55 20.22
N LEU A 191 -4.81 23.26 19.12
CA LEU A 191 -3.91 23.25 17.96
C LEU A 191 -2.72 24.21 18.12
N ILE A 192 -2.95 25.36 18.77
CA ILE A 192 -1.95 26.42 18.89
C ILE A 192 -0.97 26.11 20.01
N ASN A 193 -1.47 25.69 21.18
CA ASN A 193 -0.66 25.41 22.36
C ASN A 193 -1.09 24.08 23.01
N PRO A 194 -0.92 22.94 22.32
CA PRO A 194 -1.24 21.65 22.92
C PRO A 194 -0.36 21.38 24.14
N SER A 195 -0.98 20.91 25.22
CA SER A 195 -0.21 20.19 26.23
C SER A 195 0.36 18.89 25.63
N GLN A 196 1.49 18.43 26.16
CA GLN A 196 2.13 17.19 25.68
C GLN A 196 1.17 15.98 25.70
N SER A 197 0.30 15.90 26.72
CA SER A 197 -0.69 14.82 26.84
C SER A 197 -1.79 14.92 25.77
N GLN A 198 -2.21 16.13 25.39
CA GLN A 198 -3.16 16.35 24.29
C GLN A 198 -2.55 15.98 22.95
N TYR A 199 -1.30 16.40 22.70
CA TYR A 199 -0.58 16.06 21.47
C TYR A 199 -0.44 14.54 21.31
N VAL A 200 0.06 13.83 22.32
CA VAL A 200 0.27 12.37 22.27
C VAL A 200 -1.03 11.63 21.95
N ARG A 201 -2.13 12.02 22.59
CA ARG A 201 -3.46 11.42 22.34
C ARG A 201 -3.94 11.70 20.92
N LEU A 202 -3.81 12.94 20.46
CA LEU A 202 -4.27 13.36 19.14
C LEU A 202 -3.43 12.70 18.03
N ALA A 203 -2.11 12.82 18.08
CA ALA A 203 -1.21 12.24 17.10
C ALA A 203 -1.36 10.71 17.04
N GLY A 204 -1.48 10.04 18.19
CA GLY A 204 -1.72 8.61 18.24
C GLY A 204 -3.07 8.20 17.62
N MET A 205 -4.14 8.90 17.97
CA MET A 205 -5.47 8.64 17.41
C MET A 205 -5.51 8.86 15.88
N VAL A 206 -4.96 9.99 15.41
CA VAL A 206 -4.91 10.31 13.98
C VAL A 206 -4.08 9.27 13.24
N SER A 207 -2.92 8.89 13.79
CA SER A 207 -2.08 7.86 13.19
C SER A 207 -2.81 6.54 12.99
N VAL A 208 -3.54 6.06 14.00
CA VAL A 208 -4.32 4.81 13.90
C VAL A 208 -5.41 4.93 12.83
N ILE A 209 -6.17 6.02 12.81
CA ILE A 209 -7.24 6.20 11.80
C ILE A 209 -6.63 6.25 10.39
N SER A 210 -5.53 6.96 10.22
CA SER A 210 -4.86 7.09 8.91
C SER A 210 -4.20 5.80 8.46
N PHE A 211 -3.65 5.01 9.39
CA PHE A 211 -3.18 3.66 9.12
C PHE A 211 -4.31 2.78 8.59
N TYR A 212 -5.47 2.77 9.27
CA TYR A 212 -6.64 2.02 8.79
C TYR A 212 -7.13 2.50 7.42
N ALA A 213 -7.17 3.81 7.18
CA ALA A 213 -7.53 4.37 5.87
C ALA A 213 -6.55 3.96 4.76
N GLY A 214 -5.28 3.76 5.10
CA GLY A 214 -4.27 3.24 4.19
C GLY A 214 -4.43 1.75 3.91
N TYR A 215 -4.73 0.99 4.98
CA TYR A 215 -4.89 -0.46 4.99
C TYR A 215 -6.16 -0.95 4.29
N GLU A 216 -7.28 -0.22 4.39
CA GLU A 216 -8.54 -0.59 3.76
C GLU A 216 -9.14 0.62 3.00
N PRO A 217 -8.93 0.73 1.68
CA PRO A 217 -9.34 1.90 0.91
C PRO A 217 -10.87 2.09 0.89
N GLU A 218 -11.64 1.01 1.03
CA GLU A 218 -13.10 1.03 1.04
C GLU A 218 -13.68 1.67 2.29
N MET A 219 -12.93 1.69 3.40
CA MET A 219 -13.38 2.25 4.67
C MET A 219 -13.73 3.75 4.54
N LEU A 220 -12.90 4.51 3.82
CA LEU A 220 -13.13 5.95 3.62
C LEU A 220 -14.40 6.18 2.79
N GLY A 221 -14.61 5.38 1.74
CA GLY A 221 -15.83 5.40 0.94
C GLY A 221 -17.07 5.09 1.79
N GLY A 222 -16.99 4.05 2.63
CA GLY A 222 -18.05 3.70 3.58
C GLY A 222 -18.39 4.83 4.57
N LEU A 223 -17.37 5.51 5.10
CA LEU A 223 -17.57 6.62 6.02
C LEU A 223 -18.24 7.83 5.33
N LEU A 224 -17.78 8.19 4.12
CA LEU A 224 -18.39 9.28 3.34
C LEU A 224 -19.84 8.97 2.97
N MET A 225 -20.16 7.72 2.62
CA MET A 225 -21.54 7.30 2.36
C MET A 225 -22.43 7.44 3.61
N ARG A 226 -21.91 7.08 4.79
CA ARG A 226 -22.64 7.25 6.07
C ARG A 226 -22.89 8.73 6.37
N VAL A 227 -21.89 9.59 6.20
CA VAL A 227 -22.03 11.05 6.39
C VAL A 227 -23.06 11.63 5.41
N LYS A 228 -23.00 11.26 4.13
CA LYS A 228 -23.98 11.66 3.12
C LYS A 228 -25.40 11.23 3.51
N GLY A 229 -25.57 10.01 4.01
CA GLY A 229 -26.85 9.51 4.50
C GLY A 229 -27.41 10.35 5.65
N LEU A 230 -26.58 10.72 6.63
CA LEU A 230 -27.00 11.57 7.76
C LEU A 230 -27.43 12.98 7.31
N LEU A 231 -26.73 13.56 6.33
CA LEU A 231 -27.10 14.87 5.78
C LEU A 231 -28.41 14.83 5.00
N SER A 232 -28.67 13.72 4.28
CA SER A 232 -29.89 13.55 3.50
C SER A 232 -31.16 13.38 4.33
N ILE A 233 -31.07 12.89 5.58
CA ILE A 233 -32.24 12.71 6.46
C ILE A 233 -32.74 14.04 7.03
N LYS A 234 -31.88 15.07 7.03
CA LYS A 234 -32.14 16.36 7.68
C LYS A 234 -32.61 17.45 6.71
N SER A 235 -32.71 17.15 5.41
CA SER A 235 -33.26 18.02 4.37
C SER A 235 -34.66 17.58 3.98
#